data_AF-X1U9E6-F1
#
_entry.id   AF-X1U9E6-F1
#
_cell.length_a   1.000
_cell.length_b   1.000
_cell.length_c   1.000
_cell.angle_alpha   90.00
_cell.angle_beta   90.00
_cell.angle_gamma   90.00
#
_symmetry.space_group_name_H-M   'P 1'
#
loop_
_entity.id
_entity.type
_entity.pdbx_description
1 polymer ?
#
loop_
_entity_poly.entity_id
_entity_poly.type
_entity_poly.pdbx_seq_one_letter_code
_entity_poly.pdbx_strand_id
1 'polypeptide(L)'
;KLRHFRPFPVEDIIEIAKKVPLLGVVDRATAFGSPTGGPISCEVKTTLHDVKGAARILPMINGLGGREVTLEQQKGQLKMLIKLNETGELPKDMLYGTFWDGLLEVK
;
A
#
# COMPACT_ATOMS: atom_id res chain seq x y z
N LYS A 1 -6.23 10.75 -0.66
CA LYS A 1 -5.18 11.02 0.35
C LYS A 1 -5.81 10.99 1.73
N LEU A 2 -5.32 10.14 2.64
CA LEU A 2 -5.78 10.09 4.03
C LEU A 2 -5.47 11.44 4.72
N ARG A 3 -6.49 12.07 5.31
CA ARG A 3 -6.37 13.38 5.97
C ARG A 3 -6.30 13.27 7.50
N HIS A 4 -7.00 12.30 8.07
CA HIS A 4 -7.02 12.02 9.51
C HIS A 4 -6.68 10.55 9.72
N PHE A 5 -5.68 10.27 10.56
CA PHE A 5 -5.29 8.90 10.91
C PHE A 5 -5.89 8.45 12.25
N ARG A 6 -6.20 9.39 13.14
CA ARG A 6 -6.81 9.14 14.45
C ARG A 6 -7.92 10.17 14.74
N PRO A 7 -9.15 9.72 15.09
CA PRO A 7 -9.63 8.33 14.96
C PRO A 7 -9.48 7.82 13.51
N PHE A 8 -9.26 6.52 13.33
CA PHE A 8 -9.06 5.96 11.98
C PHE A 8 -10.41 5.92 11.24
N PRO A 9 -10.51 6.41 9.99
CA PRO A 9 -11.78 6.55 9.30
C PRO A 9 -12.23 5.22 8.67
N VAL A 10 -12.76 4.31 9.49
CA VAL A 10 -13.12 2.93 9.10
C VAL A 10 -14.15 2.91 7.98
N GLU A 11 -15.22 3.69 8.10
CA GLU A 11 -16.34 3.71 7.16
C GLU A 11 -15.89 4.18 5.77
N ASP A 12 -15.12 5.27 5.71
CA ASP A 12 -14.60 5.81 4.45
C ASP A 12 -13.69 4.81 3.72
N ILE A 13 -12.85 4.08 4.47
CA ILE A 13 -11.95 3.07 3.90
C ILE A 13 -12.75 1.92 3.29
N ILE A 14 -13.79 1.45 3.98
CA ILE A 14 -14.68 0.40 3.47
C ILE A 14 -15.40 0.85 2.20
N GLU A 15 -15.95 2.06 2.18
CA GLU A 15 -16.66 2.58 1.01
C GLU A 15 -15.75 2.73 -0.21
N ILE A 16 -14.51 3.19 -0.02
CA ILE A 16 -13.53 3.31 -1.09
C ILE A 16 -13.10 1.93 -1.59
N ALA A 17 -12.82 1.00 -0.66
CA ALA A 17 -12.37 -0.34 -1.00
C ALA A 17 -13.41 -1.16 -1.77
N LYS A 18 -14.71 -0.87 -1.63
CA LYS A 18 -15.77 -1.53 -2.42
C LYS A 18 -15.88 -1.02 -3.86
N LYS A 19 -15.29 0.14 -4.19
CA LYS A 19 -15.39 0.77 -5.52
C LYS A 19 -14.29 0.32 -6.48
N VAL A 20 -13.28 -0.40 -6.00
CA VAL A 20 -12.10 -0.79 -6.78
C VAL A 20 -11.75 -2.25 -6.53
N PRO A 21 -11.23 -2.98 -7.53
CA PRO A 21 -10.81 -4.38 -7.34
C PRO A 21 -9.49 -4.51 -6.57
N LEU A 22 -8.64 -3.46 -6.63
CA LEU A 22 -7.31 -3.44 -6.05
C LEU A 22 -7.04 -2.05 -5.46
N LEU A 23 -6.50 -2.00 -4.24
CA LEU A 23 -6.15 -0.78 -3.52
C LEU A 23 -4.68 -0.85 -3.06
N GLY A 24 -3.85 0.04 -3.61
CA GLY A 24 -2.49 0.25 -3.12
C GLY A 24 -2.48 1.19 -1.92
N VAL A 25 -1.78 0.80 -0.85
CA VAL A 25 -1.64 1.62 0.36
C VAL A 25 -0.18 1.99 0.52
N VAL A 26 0.14 3.28 0.38
CA VAL A 26 1.51 3.78 0.44
C VAL A 26 1.80 4.38 1.81
N ASP A 27 2.73 3.77 2.53
CA ASP A 27 3.25 4.21 3.82
C ASP A 27 4.60 4.94 3.61
N ARG A 28 4.73 6.14 4.19
CA ARG A 28 6.02 6.85 4.33
C ARG A 28 6.69 6.62 5.69
N ALA A 29 6.30 5.55 6.36
CA ALA A 29 6.79 5.13 7.65
C ALA A 29 6.85 3.60 7.68
N THR A 30 7.68 3.05 8.55
CA THR A 30 7.74 1.60 8.77
C THR A 30 7.19 1.25 10.15
N ALA A 31 6.44 0.15 10.23
CA ALA A 31 6.01 -0.46 11.47
C ALA A 31 6.78 -1.77 11.64
N PHE A 32 7.88 -1.73 12.39
CA PHE A 32 8.74 -2.91 12.59
C PHE A 32 7.95 -4.08 13.19
N GLY A 33 8.12 -5.26 12.61
CA GLY A 33 7.37 -6.48 13.01
C GLY A 33 5.97 -6.60 12.39
N SER A 34 5.46 -5.57 11.69
CA SER A 34 4.20 -5.67 10.95
C SER A 34 4.37 -6.49 9.66
N PRO A 35 3.50 -7.47 9.37
CA PRO A 35 3.51 -8.18 8.09
C PRO A 35 3.28 -7.28 6.86
N THR A 36 2.64 -6.11 7.02
CA THR A 36 2.45 -5.14 5.92
C THR A 36 3.57 -4.11 5.82
N GLY A 37 4.52 -4.12 6.75
CA GLY A 37 5.63 -3.18 6.82
C GLY A 37 5.27 -1.74 7.22
N GLY A 38 4.00 -1.32 7.13
CA GLY A 38 3.59 0.07 7.39
C GLY A 38 2.42 0.21 8.36
N PRO A 39 2.31 1.36 9.08
CA PRO A 39 1.24 1.59 10.03
C PRO A 39 -0.14 1.78 9.37
N ILE A 40 -0.24 2.44 8.22
CA ILE A 40 -1.53 2.68 7.55
C ILE A 40 -2.00 1.40 6.85
N SER A 41 -1.11 0.70 6.16
CA SER A 41 -1.43 -0.57 5.50
C SER A 41 -1.93 -1.63 6.49
N CYS A 42 -1.41 -1.65 7.72
CA CYS A 42 -1.90 -2.54 8.77
C CYS A 42 -3.36 -2.22 9.15
N GLU A 43 -3.68 -0.95 9.39
CA GLU A 43 -5.04 -0.49 9.74
C GLU A 43 -6.03 -0.74 8.60
N VAL A 44 -5.65 -0.45 7.36
CA VAL A 44 -6.50 -0.71 6.18
C VAL A 44 -6.76 -2.20 6.03
N LYS A 45 -5.73 -3.05 6.16
CA LYS A 45 -5.89 -4.50 6.03
C LYS A 45 -6.76 -5.07 7.15
N THR A 46 -6.60 -4.58 8.38
CA THR A 46 -7.42 -4.97 9.53
C THR A 46 -8.87 -4.53 9.37
N THR A 47 -9.09 -3.28 8.94
CA THR A 47 -10.42 -2.71 8.64
C THR A 47 -11.19 -3.56 7.62
N LEU A 48 -10.49 -4.16 6.67
CA LEU A 48 -11.09 -4.90 5.56
C LEU A 48 -11.09 -6.42 5.75
N HIS A 49 -10.59 -6.94 6.88
CA HIS A 49 -10.39 -8.38 7.11
C HIS A 49 -11.66 -9.22 6.87
N ASP A 50 -12.82 -8.74 7.33
CA ASP A 50 -14.12 -9.43 7.20
C ASP A 50 -15.12 -8.71 6.28
N VAL A 51 -14.63 -7.75 5.49
CA VAL A 51 -15.47 -6.97 4.60
C VAL A 51 -15.60 -7.68 3.26
N LYS A 52 -16.75 -8.31 3.03
CA LYS A 52 -17.07 -8.97 1.75
C LYS A 52 -17.08 -7.98 0.58
N GLY A 53 -16.47 -8.37 -0.53
CA GLY A 53 -16.39 -7.56 -1.75
C GLY A 53 -15.44 -6.36 -1.65
N ALA A 54 -14.56 -6.32 -0.64
CA ALA A 54 -13.52 -5.32 -0.55
C ALA A 54 -12.39 -5.58 -1.55
N ALA A 55 -11.70 -4.52 -1.95
CA ALA A 55 -10.51 -4.56 -2.77
C ALA A 55 -9.43 -5.48 -2.21
N ARG A 56 -8.69 -6.12 -3.11
CA ARG A 56 -7.38 -6.69 -2.76
C ARG A 56 -6.45 -5.55 -2.34
N ILE A 57 -5.69 -5.75 -1.25
CA ILE A 57 -4.78 -4.71 -0.73
C ILE A 57 -3.34 -5.04 -1.12
N LEU A 58 -2.63 -4.06 -1.67
CA LEU A 58 -1.18 -4.10 -1.87
C LEU A 58 -0.50 -3.05 -0.98
N PRO A 59 0.13 -3.46 0.14
CA PRO A 59 0.97 -2.58 0.95
C PRO A 59 2.20 -2.13 0.16
N MET A 60 2.55 -0.85 0.29
CA MET A 60 3.72 -0.25 -0.34
C MET A 60 4.44 0.67 0.65
N ILE A 61 5.78 0.64 0.60
CA ILE A 61 6.63 1.52 1.39
C ILE A 61 7.42 2.40 0.44
N ASN A 62 7.45 3.72 0.69
CA ASN A 62 8.26 4.66 -0.08
C ASN A 62 8.73 5.84 0.79
N GLY A 63 9.80 6.52 0.38
CA GLY A 63 10.27 7.75 1.04
C GLY A 63 10.84 7.54 2.45
N LEU A 64 11.26 6.32 2.78
CA LEU A 64 11.88 6.02 4.07
C LEU A 64 13.14 6.85 4.30
N GLY A 65 13.35 7.28 5.54
CA GLY A 65 14.49 8.14 5.90
C GLY A 65 14.36 9.56 5.37
N GLY A 66 13.14 10.04 5.10
CA GLY A 66 12.90 11.39 4.58
C GLY A 66 13.24 11.57 3.10
N ARG A 67 13.49 10.48 2.38
CA ARG A 67 13.80 10.53 0.95
C ARG A 67 12.64 11.09 0.14
N GLU A 68 13.01 11.74 -0.96
CA GLU A 68 12.05 12.27 -1.92
C GLU A 68 11.20 11.14 -2.51
N VAL A 69 9.90 11.42 -2.70
CA VAL A 69 8.98 10.56 -3.42
C VAL A 69 8.61 11.29 -4.71
N THR A 70 9.30 10.93 -5.79
CA THR A 70 9.16 11.61 -7.07
C THR A 70 7.83 11.29 -7.75
N LEU A 71 7.45 12.11 -8.72
CA LEU A 71 6.28 11.84 -9.57
C LEU A 71 6.43 10.52 -10.34
N GLU A 72 7.65 10.21 -10.82
CA GLU A 72 7.89 8.99 -11.58
C GLU A 72 7.75 7.73 -10.72
N GLN A 73 8.17 7.78 -9.45
CA GLN A 73 7.91 6.70 -8.49
C GLN A 73 6.41 6.48 -8.30
N GLN A 74 5.63 7.54 -8.07
CA GLN A 74 4.17 7.43 -7.91
C GLN A 74 3.48 6.89 -9.17
N LYS A 75 3.92 7.32 -10.37
CA LYS A 75 3.45 6.75 -11.64
C LYS A 75 3.81 5.27 -11.76
N GLY A 76 5.03 4.89 -11.37
CA GLY A 76 5.49 3.50 -11.35
C GLY A 76 4.64 2.62 -10.45
N GLN A 77 4.34 3.08 -9.24
CA GLN A 77 3.44 2.41 -8.29
C GLN A 77 2.04 2.20 -8.88
N LEU A 78 1.47 3.21 -9.54
CA LEU A 78 0.17 3.08 -10.19
C LEU A 78 0.21 2.08 -11.35
N LYS A 79 1.24 2.15 -12.21
CA LYS A 79 1.43 1.18 -13.32
C LYS A 79 1.57 -0.24 -12.78
N MET A 80 2.25 -0.43 -11.65
CA MET A 80 2.36 -1.73 -10.99
C MET A 80 0.99 -2.24 -10.52
N LEU A 81 0.14 -1.38 -9.94
CA LEU A 81 -1.22 -1.76 -9.57
C LEU A 81 -2.06 -2.15 -10.79
N ILE A 82 -1.97 -1.39 -11.88
CA ILE A 82 -2.66 -1.71 -13.13
C ILE A 82 -2.21 -3.07 -13.64
N LYS A 83 -0.90 -3.31 -13.72
CA LYS A 83 -0.34 -4.60 -14.14
C LYS A 83 -0.83 -5.74 -13.25
N LEU A 84 -0.76 -5.59 -11.92
CA LEU A 84 -1.24 -6.59 -10.97
C LEU A 84 -2.73 -6.90 -11.16
N ASN A 85 -3.54 -5.88 -11.46
CA ASN A 85 -4.97 -6.05 -11.70
C ASN A 85 -5.26 -6.78 -13.03
N GLU A 86 -4.45 -6.55 -14.06
CA GLU A 86 -4.61 -7.17 -15.38
C GLU A 86 -4.05 -8.60 -15.44
N THR A 87 -2.87 -8.84 -14.85
CA THR A 87 -2.16 -10.12 -14.99
C THR A 87 -2.28 -11.02 -13.76
N GLY A 88 -2.63 -10.46 -12.60
CA GLY A 88 -2.58 -11.16 -11.32
C GLY A 88 -1.16 -11.37 -10.78
N GLU A 89 -0.12 -10.98 -11.52
CA GLU A 89 1.28 -11.17 -11.15
C GLU A 89 1.71 -10.14 -10.09
N LEU A 90 2.25 -10.64 -8.98
CA LEU A 90 2.83 -9.80 -7.95
C LEU A 90 4.13 -9.12 -8.42
N PRO A 91 4.47 -7.94 -7.86
CA PRO A 91 5.78 -7.34 -8.05
C PRO A 91 6.89 -8.33 -7.66
N LYS A 92 8.01 -8.33 -8.42
CA LYS A 92 9.14 -9.22 -8.13
C LYS A 92 9.86 -8.82 -6.83
N ASP A 93 9.98 -7.52 -6.59
CA ASP A 93 10.73 -6.96 -5.47
C ASP A 93 9.79 -6.69 -4.28
N MET A 94 9.28 -7.76 -3.69
CA MET A 94 8.49 -7.69 -2.46
C MET A 94 9.23 -8.27 -1.26
N LEU A 95 9.14 -7.57 -0.14
CA LEU A 95 9.56 -8.06 1.17
C LEU A 95 8.31 -8.37 1.99
N TYR A 96 8.11 -9.64 2.34
CA TYR A 96 6.98 -10.12 3.15
C TYR A 96 5.59 -9.71 2.61
N GLY A 97 5.40 -9.66 1.29
CA GLY A 97 4.13 -9.27 0.68
C GLY A 97 3.88 -7.76 0.59
N THR A 98 4.90 -6.96 0.89
CA THR A 98 4.90 -5.50 0.78
C THR A 98 5.83 -5.10 -0.35
N PHE A 99 5.42 -4.14 -1.18
CA PHE A 99 6.25 -3.58 -2.24
C PHE A 99 7.10 -2.43 -1.70
N TRP A 100 8.43 -2.57 -1.75
CA TRP A 100 9.35 -1.56 -1.23
C TRP A 100 9.95 -0.78 -2.39
N ASP A 101 9.52 0.46 -2.54
CA ASP A 101 9.92 1.33 -3.65
C ASP A 101 11.13 2.19 -3.28
N GLY A 102 11.94 2.49 -4.29
CA GLY A 102 13.15 3.30 -4.16
C GLY A 102 14.24 2.67 -3.31
N LEU A 103 14.35 1.35 -3.20
CA LEU A 103 15.50 0.73 -2.54
C LEU A 103 16.80 1.15 -3.24
N LEU A 104 17.82 1.50 -2.47
CA LEU A 104 19.16 1.76 -3.01
C LEU A 104 19.86 0.42 -3.17
N GLU A 105 20.44 0.19 -4.34
CA GLU A 105 21.44 -0.86 -4.50
C GLU A 105 22.66 -0.47 -3.69
N VAL A 106 22.87 -1.14 -2.56
CA VAL A 106 24.14 -1.06 -1.85
C VAL A 106 25.10 -1.93 -2.64
N LYS A 107 26.01 -1.29 -3.39
CA LYS A 107 27.16 -1.96 -3.99
C LYS A 107 28.23 -2.24 -2.94
#